data_AF-A0A845AU59-F1
#
_entry.id   AF-A0A845AU59-F1
#
_cell.length_a   1.000
_cell.length_b   1.000
_cell.length_c   1.000
_cell.angle_alpha   90.00
_cell.angle_beta   90.00
_cell.angle_gamma   90.00
#
_symmetry.space_group_name_H-M   'P 1'
#
loop_
_entity.id
_entity.type
_entity.pdbx_description
1 polymer ?
#
loop_
_entity_poly.entity_id
_entity_poly.type
_entity_poly.pdbx_seq_one_letter_code
_entity_poly.pdbx_strand_id
1 'polypeptide(L)'
;MAIAAACTLAFPATAQSPDVQNPTPEDDLDCALFAAYVLDSSEDLTADESTGIMSGMTYFIGRWEAVRGGDLKAAMVDRVKTMSMLDFGALGPTCGGRMTAMGARMTDAGTALIELEKAQKAQGEAEAAKSEEPAGE
;
A
#
# COMPACT_ATOMS: atom_id res chain seq x y z
N MET A 1 -13.75 38.44 -31.39
CA MET A 1 -13.74 36.98 -31.59
C MET A 1 -12.30 36.49 -31.46
N ALA A 2 -11.99 35.75 -30.41
CA ALA A 2 -10.76 34.97 -30.28
C ALA A 2 -11.11 33.73 -29.43
N ILE A 3 -10.82 32.55 -29.98
CA ILE A 3 -11.28 31.24 -29.52
C ILE A 3 -10.39 30.79 -28.37
N ALA A 4 -11.00 30.50 -27.20
CA ALA A 4 -10.32 29.87 -26.08
C ALA A 4 -10.13 28.37 -26.38
N ALA A 5 -8.89 27.95 -26.61
CA ALA A 5 -8.51 26.55 -26.72
C ALA A 5 -8.54 25.91 -25.32
N ALA A 6 -9.60 25.15 -25.03
CA ALA A 6 -9.66 24.30 -23.86
C ALA A 6 -8.82 23.05 -24.12
N CYS A 7 -7.63 22.97 -23.51
CA CYS A 7 -6.85 21.74 -23.43
C CYS A 7 -7.60 20.73 -22.56
N THR A 8 -8.39 19.85 -23.16
CA THR A 8 -8.87 18.63 -22.51
C THR A 8 -7.71 17.65 -22.43
N LEU A 9 -6.99 17.65 -21.31
CA LEU A 9 -6.09 16.55 -20.95
C LEU A 9 -6.98 15.32 -20.69
N ALA A 10 -7.14 14.49 -21.72
CA ALA A 10 -7.66 13.15 -21.56
C ALA A 10 -6.62 12.33 -20.79
N PHE A 11 -6.77 12.28 -19.46
CA PHE A 11 -6.09 11.27 -18.67
C PHE A 11 -6.71 9.92 -19.03
N PRO A 12 -5.91 8.89 -19.36
CA PRO A 12 -6.44 7.54 -19.43
C PRO A 12 -6.84 7.16 -18.00
N ALA A 13 -8.13 7.32 -17.70
CA ALA A 13 -8.73 6.67 -16.57
C ALA A 13 -8.59 5.17 -16.82
N THR A 14 -7.55 4.56 -16.26
CA THR A 14 -7.56 3.12 -16.05
C THR A 14 -8.84 2.85 -15.28
N ALA A 15 -9.75 2.09 -15.90
CA ALA A 15 -10.99 1.66 -15.27
C ALA A 15 -10.63 0.76 -14.09
N GLN A 16 -10.33 1.36 -12.95
CA GLN A 16 -10.31 0.70 -11.67
C GLN A 16 -11.76 0.55 -11.26
N SER A 17 -12.28 -0.69 -11.26
CA SER A 17 -13.64 -0.96 -10.82
C SER A 17 -13.90 -0.28 -9.48
N PRO A 18 -15.04 0.42 -9.29
CA PRO A 18 -15.29 1.23 -8.11
C PRO A 18 -15.19 0.48 -6.78
N ASP A 19 -15.51 -0.83 -6.76
CA ASP A 19 -15.34 -1.70 -5.57
C ASP A 19 -13.88 -1.90 -5.14
N VAL A 20 -12.90 -1.75 -6.05
CA VAL A 20 -11.47 -1.83 -5.70
C VAL A 20 -10.98 -0.55 -5.03
N GLN A 21 -11.68 0.58 -5.23
CA GLN A 21 -11.19 1.89 -4.83
C GLN A 21 -11.56 2.26 -3.38
N ASN A 22 -12.60 1.66 -2.80
CA ASN A 22 -13.00 1.90 -1.41
C ASN A 22 -13.34 0.57 -0.69
N PRO A 23 -12.32 -0.19 -0.27
CA PRO A 23 -12.55 -1.42 0.46
C PRO A 23 -13.23 -1.16 1.80
N THR A 24 -14.19 -2.00 2.14
CA THR A 24 -14.81 -2.02 3.47
C THR A 24 -13.85 -2.62 4.51
N PRO A 25 -14.08 -2.40 5.81
CA PRO A 25 -13.35 -3.13 6.85
C PRO A 25 -13.50 -4.64 6.71
N GLU A 26 -14.66 -5.13 6.28
CA GLU A 26 -14.90 -6.55 6.06
C GLU A 26 -14.03 -7.09 4.92
N ASP A 27 -13.80 -6.32 3.85
CA ASP A 27 -12.86 -6.68 2.78
C ASP A 27 -11.41 -6.70 3.27
N ASP A 28 -11.06 -5.84 4.23
CA ASP A 28 -9.76 -5.88 4.91
C ASP A 28 -9.62 -7.19 5.72
N LEU A 29 -10.64 -7.54 6.50
CA LEU A 29 -10.62 -8.77 7.30
C LEU A 29 -10.59 -10.04 6.43
N ASP A 30 -11.30 -10.04 5.31
CA ASP A 30 -11.26 -11.14 4.32
C ASP A 30 -9.87 -11.32 3.73
N CYS A 31 -9.19 -10.21 3.40
CA CYS A 31 -7.83 -10.30 2.88
C CYS A 31 -6.79 -10.69 3.93
N ALA A 32 -6.99 -10.35 5.20
CA ALA A 32 -6.18 -10.89 6.29
C ALA A 32 -6.36 -12.41 6.44
N LEU A 33 -7.61 -12.89 6.38
CA LEU A 33 -7.92 -14.32 6.43
C LEU A 33 -7.37 -15.08 5.21
N PHE A 34 -7.46 -14.49 4.02
CA PHE A 34 -6.83 -15.03 2.81
C PHE A 34 -5.31 -15.19 2.99
N ALA A 35 -4.63 -14.16 3.50
CA ALA A 35 -3.19 -14.23 3.73
C ALA A 35 -2.82 -15.31 4.77
N ALA A 36 -3.60 -15.45 5.84
CA ALA A 36 -3.44 -16.52 6.82
C ALA A 36 -3.64 -17.91 6.19
N TYR A 37 -4.66 -18.06 5.35
CA TYR A 37 -4.92 -19.30 4.60
C TYR A 37 -3.77 -19.66 3.66
N VAL A 38 -3.22 -18.68 2.92
CA VAL A 38 -2.07 -18.93 2.03
C VAL A 38 -0.84 -19.37 2.84
N LEU A 39 -0.56 -18.73 3.97
CA LEU A 39 0.57 -19.13 4.85
C LEU A 39 0.42 -20.57 5.37
N ASP A 40 -0.79 -20.99 5.71
CA ASP A 40 -1.07 -22.32 6.24
C ASP A 40 -1.10 -23.41 5.16
N SER A 41 -1.66 -23.09 3.98
CA SER A 41 -1.90 -24.07 2.91
C SER A 41 -0.76 -24.22 1.89
N SER A 42 0.23 -23.33 1.90
CA SER A 42 1.34 -23.37 0.94
C SER A 42 2.54 -24.11 1.53
N GLU A 43 2.89 -25.26 0.96
CA GLU A 43 3.96 -26.13 1.47
C GLU A 43 5.38 -25.62 1.15
N ASP A 44 5.54 -24.82 0.09
CA ASP A 44 6.85 -24.47 -0.49
C ASP A 44 7.14 -22.95 -0.54
N LEU A 45 6.61 -22.17 0.41
CA LEU A 45 6.93 -20.74 0.47
C LEU A 45 8.40 -20.52 0.87
N THR A 46 9.10 -19.69 0.11
CA THR A 46 10.39 -19.14 0.55
C THR A 46 10.20 -18.24 1.78
N ALA A 47 11.29 -17.96 2.49
CA ALA A 47 11.27 -17.04 3.64
C ALA A 47 10.82 -15.63 3.25
N ASP A 48 11.22 -15.16 2.07
CA ASP A 48 10.85 -13.85 1.55
C ASP A 48 9.36 -13.78 1.19
N GLU A 49 8.81 -14.83 0.56
CA GLU A 49 7.39 -14.92 0.26
C GLU A 49 6.55 -14.97 1.54
N SER A 50 6.96 -15.77 2.52
CA SER A 50 6.31 -15.85 3.83
C SER A 50 6.29 -14.49 4.53
N THR A 51 7.41 -13.75 4.47
CA THR A 51 7.52 -12.40 5.03
C THR A 51 6.61 -11.41 4.31
N GLY A 52 6.55 -11.49 2.98
CA GLY A 52 5.65 -10.67 2.16
C GLY A 52 4.17 -10.91 2.51
N ILE A 53 3.76 -12.17 2.66
CA ILE A 53 2.38 -12.53 3.00
C ILE A 53 2.06 -12.11 4.45
N MET A 54 2.96 -12.32 5.42
CA MET A 54 2.78 -11.83 6.79
C MET A 54 2.67 -10.30 6.85
N SER A 55 3.44 -9.59 6.03
CA SER A 55 3.35 -8.13 5.91
C SER A 55 2.01 -7.70 5.34
N GLY A 56 1.52 -8.39 4.31
CA GLY A 56 0.19 -8.18 3.73
C GLY A 56 -0.93 -8.44 4.74
N MET A 57 -0.85 -9.53 5.49
CA MET A 57 -1.79 -9.85 6.57
C MET A 57 -1.82 -8.72 7.62
N THR A 58 -0.64 -8.27 8.06
CA THR A 58 -0.51 -7.17 9.03
C THR A 58 -1.09 -5.86 8.49
N TYR A 59 -0.85 -5.55 7.22
CA TYR A 59 -1.41 -4.38 6.53
C TYR A 59 -2.94 -4.37 6.59
N PHE A 60 -3.58 -5.49 6.27
CA PHE A 60 -5.04 -5.59 6.29
C PHE A 60 -5.62 -5.56 7.70
N ILE A 61 -4.98 -6.24 8.66
CA ILE A 61 -5.36 -6.18 10.08
C ILE A 61 -5.34 -4.74 10.57
N GLY A 62 -4.23 -4.01 10.37
CA GLY A 62 -4.10 -2.64 10.84
C GLY A 62 -5.14 -1.69 10.22
N ARG A 63 -5.54 -1.93 8.97
CA ARG A 63 -6.61 -1.17 8.32
C ARG A 63 -7.99 -1.45 8.94
N TRP A 64 -8.30 -2.71 9.20
CA TRP A 64 -9.53 -3.08 9.88
C TRP A 64 -9.58 -2.48 11.29
N GLU A 65 -8.48 -2.59 12.04
CA GLU A 65 -8.34 -2.03 13.40
C GLU A 65 -8.51 -0.52 13.43
N ALA A 66 -8.01 0.19 12.41
CA ALA A 66 -8.15 1.65 12.31
C ALA A 66 -9.61 2.13 12.19
N VAL A 67 -10.52 1.29 11.68
CA VAL A 67 -11.93 1.65 11.47
C VAL A 67 -12.85 1.02 12.51
N ARG A 68 -12.66 -0.27 12.80
CA ARG A 68 -13.53 -1.05 13.69
C ARG A 68 -12.94 -1.15 15.10
N GLY A 69 -11.65 -1.46 15.19
CA GLY A 69 -10.98 -1.84 16.44
C GLY A 69 -11.62 -3.06 17.13
N GLY A 70 -11.28 -3.27 18.39
CA GLY A 70 -11.85 -4.34 19.22
C GLY A 70 -11.04 -5.64 19.20
N ASP A 71 -11.70 -6.76 19.51
CA ASP A 71 -11.07 -8.07 19.57
C ASP A 71 -10.94 -8.68 18.17
N LEU A 72 -9.73 -8.59 17.60
CA LEU A 72 -9.39 -9.14 16.30
C LEU A 72 -9.69 -10.63 16.20
N LYS A 73 -9.36 -11.42 17.24
CA LYS A 73 -9.57 -12.87 17.22
C LYS A 73 -11.06 -13.18 17.11
N ALA A 74 -11.89 -12.52 17.91
CA ALA A 74 -13.34 -12.69 17.85
C ALA A 74 -13.89 -12.31 16.46
N ALA A 75 -13.44 -11.18 15.91
CA ALA A 75 -13.84 -10.73 14.58
C ALA A 75 -13.48 -11.72 13.47
N MET A 76 -12.24 -12.22 13.45
CA MET A 76 -11.78 -13.22 12.48
C MET A 76 -12.60 -14.51 12.58
N VAL A 77 -12.83 -15.01 13.80
CA VAL A 77 -13.64 -16.22 14.03
C VAL A 77 -15.08 -16.03 13.54
N ASP A 78 -15.70 -14.89 13.82
CA ASP A 78 -17.06 -14.61 13.35
C ASP A 78 -17.12 -14.44 11.83
N ARG A 79 -16.10 -13.81 11.23
CA ARG A 79 -16.05 -13.62 9.78
C ARG A 79 -15.95 -14.96 9.04
N VAL A 80 -15.07 -15.87 9.49
CA VAL A 80 -14.92 -17.20 8.89
C VAL A 80 -16.22 -18.01 8.92
N LYS A 81 -17.07 -17.86 9.96
CA LYS A 81 -18.40 -18.52 10.00
C LYS A 81 -19.32 -18.09 8.87
N THR A 82 -19.09 -16.90 8.30
CA THR A 82 -19.89 -16.34 7.20
C THR A 82 -19.27 -16.54 5.83
N MET A 83 -18.07 -17.15 5.77
CA MET A 83 -17.34 -17.43 4.53
C MET A 83 -17.35 -18.93 4.21
N SER A 84 -17.34 -19.26 2.93
CA SER A 84 -17.10 -20.61 2.43
C SER A 84 -15.63 -20.79 2.02
N MET A 85 -15.12 -22.03 2.01
CA MET A 85 -13.75 -22.31 1.56
C MET A 85 -13.52 -21.97 0.07
N LEU A 86 -14.58 -21.97 -0.74
CA LEU A 86 -14.54 -21.54 -2.15
C LEU A 86 -14.28 -20.04 -2.28
N ASP A 87 -14.61 -19.24 -1.25
CA ASP A 87 -14.43 -17.80 -1.26
C ASP A 87 -12.94 -17.42 -1.17
N PHE A 88 -12.10 -18.24 -0.51
CA PHE A 88 -10.66 -17.95 -0.39
C PHE A 88 -9.92 -17.99 -1.73
N GLY A 89 -10.27 -18.91 -2.63
CA GLY A 89 -9.71 -18.94 -3.98
C GLY A 89 -10.10 -17.71 -4.81
N ALA A 90 -11.32 -17.19 -4.59
CA ALA A 90 -11.82 -16.00 -5.28
C ALA A 90 -11.22 -14.68 -4.75
N LEU A 91 -10.73 -14.67 -3.51
CA LEU A 91 -10.10 -13.50 -2.89
C LEU A 91 -8.71 -13.20 -3.45
N GLY A 92 -8.03 -14.18 -4.05
CA GLY A 92 -6.65 -14.05 -4.51
C GLY A 92 -6.38 -12.82 -5.41
N PRO A 93 -7.10 -12.64 -6.52
CA PRO A 93 -6.91 -11.47 -7.39
C PRO A 93 -7.11 -10.13 -6.68
N THR A 94 -8.14 -10.03 -5.83
CA THR A 94 -8.46 -8.79 -5.11
C THR A 94 -7.42 -8.49 -4.04
N CYS A 95 -7.14 -9.44 -3.14
CA CYS A 95 -6.22 -9.25 -2.04
C CYS A 95 -4.77 -9.12 -2.54
N GLY A 96 -4.37 -9.94 -3.51
CA GLY A 96 -3.09 -9.84 -4.20
C GLY A 96 -2.92 -8.48 -4.88
N GLY A 97 -3.90 -8.03 -5.66
CA GLY A 97 -3.86 -6.72 -6.32
C GLY A 97 -3.72 -5.55 -5.32
N ARG A 98 -4.41 -5.62 -4.18
CA ARG A 98 -4.30 -4.61 -3.11
C ARG A 98 -2.93 -4.63 -2.44
N MET A 99 -2.35 -5.80 -2.19
CA MET A 99 -0.97 -5.93 -1.68
C MET A 99 0.05 -5.37 -2.67
N THR A 100 -0.06 -5.71 -3.96
CA THR A 100 0.80 -5.17 -5.02
C THR A 100 0.69 -3.64 -5.11
N ALA A 101 -0.53 -3.09 -5.05
CA ALA A 101 -0.74 -1.64 -5.06
C ALA A 101 -0.17 -0.95 -3.82
N MET A 102 -0.20 -1.58 -2.65
CA MET A 102 0.50 -1.07 -1.47
C MET A 102 2.02 -1.10 -1.65
N GLY A 103 2.57 -2.21 -2.14
CA GLY A 103 4.00 -2.34 -2.41
C GLY A 103 4.52 -1.27 -3.36
N ALA A 104 3.81 -1.00 -4.46
CA ALA A 104 4.17 0.07 -5.39
C ALA A 104 4.23 1.45 -4.70
N ARG A 105 3.23 1.79 -3.89
CA ARG A 105 3.20 3.05 -3.13
C ARG A 105 4.36 3.16 -2.14
N MET A 106 4.75 2.06 -1.49
CA MET A 106 5.88 2.04 -0.57
C MET A 106 7.20 2.27 -1.30
N THR A 107 7.38 1.66 -2.48
CA THR A 107 8.54 1.89 -3.33
C THR A 107 8.62 3.36 -3.77
N ASP A 108 7.53 3.92 -4.27
CA ASP A 108 7.46 5.32 -4.69
C ASP A 108 7.81 6.27 -3.54
N ALA A 109 7.25 6.02 -2.35
CA ALA A 109 7.56 6.80 -1.16
C ALA A 109 9.04 6.68 -0.76
N GLY A 110 9.62 5.48 -0.81
CA GLY A 110 11.04 5.25 -0.53
C GLY A 110 11.96 6.02 -1.48
N THR A 111 11.67 5.98 -2.78
CA THR A 111 12.41 6.77 -3.78
C THR A 111 12.32 8.26 -3.49
N ALA A 112 11.12 8.78 -3.19
CA ALA A 112 10.94 10.20 -2.87
C ALA A 112 11.74 10.64 -1.63
N LEU A 113 11.82 9.81 -0.59
CA LEU A 113 12.61 10.10 0.61
C LEU A 113 14.11 10.14 0.33
N ILE A 114 14.62 9.21 -0.50
CA ILE A 114 16.03 9.20 -0.92
C ILE A 114 16.39 10.45 -1.71
N GLU A 115 15.53 10.88 -2.64
CA GLU A 115 15.76 12.11 -3.41
C GLU A 115 15.71 13.36 -2.53
N LEU A 116 14.81 13.38 -1.53
CA LEU A 116 14.76 14.44 -0.54
C LEU A 116 16.06 14.53 0.29
N GLU A 117 16.59 13.39 0.74
CA GLU A 117 17.84 13.33 1.49
C GLU A 117 19.02 13.88 0.68
N LYS A 118 19.14 13.47 -0.59
CA LYS A 118 20.16 13.99 -1.50
C LYS A 118 20.05 15.50 -1.70
N ALA A 119 18.83 16.00 -1.88
CA ALA A 119 18.57 17.44 -2.05
C ALA A 119 18.95 18.24 -0.80
N GLN A 120 18.59 17.75 0.39
CA GLN A 120 18.95 18.38 1.67
C GLN A 120 20.46 18.41 1.89
N LYS A 121 21.16 17.32 1.57
CA LYS A 121 22.63 17.26 1.66
C LYS A 121 23.30 18.29 0.74
N ALA A 122 22.86 18.39 -0.51
CA ALA A 122 23.39 19.37 -1.46
C ALA A 122 23.11 20.81 -1.03
N GLN A 123 21.95 21.08 -0.41
CA GLN A 123 21.63 22.39 0.17
C GLN A 123 22.57 22.74 1.34
N GLY A 124 22.79 21.80 2.27
CA GLY A 124 23.70 22.02 3.40
C GLY A 124 25.15 22.27 2.96
N GLU A 125 25.62 21.56 1.92
CA GLU A 125 26.95 21.79 1.34
C GLU A 125 27.05 23.16 0.65
N ALA A 126 26.00 23.60 -0.05
CA ALA A 126 25.95 24.92 -0.69
C ALA A 126 25.89 26.06 0.34
N GLU A 127 25.16 25.88 1.44
CA GLU A 127 25.09 26.85 2.54
C GLU A 127 26.41 26.94 3.33
N ALA A 128 27.10 25.81 3.52
CA ALA A 128 28.44 25.79 4.11
C ALA A 128 29.47 26.52 3.24
N ALA A 129 29.48 26.24 1.92
CA ALA A 129 30.37 26.90 0.97
C ALA A 129 30.15 28.42 0.92
N LYS A 130 28.91 28.89 1.09
CA LYS A 130 28.58 30.31 1.16
C LYS A 130 29.01 30.97 2.48
N SER A 131 29.13 30.19 3.55
CA SER A 131 29.53 30.67 4.90
C SER A 131 31.05 30.74 5.08
N GLU A 132 31.82 30.05 4.25
CA GLU A 132 33.30 30.07 4.23
C GLU A 132 33.89 31.12 3.27
N GLU A 133 33.06 31.88 2.55
CA GLU A 133 33.53 33.01 1.74
C GLU A 133 34.05 34.12 2.67
N PRO A 134 35.36 34.46 2.64
CA PRO A 134 35.93 35.41 3.59
C PRO A 134 35.33 36.79 3.33
N ALA A 135 34.96 37.48 4.40
CA ALA A 135 34.71 38.92 4.38
C ALA A 135 35.97 39.62 3.85
N GLY A 136 36.02 39.83 2.54
CA GLY A 136 37.07 40.52 1.84
C GLY A 136 36.88 42.03 1.99
N GLU A 137 37.88 42.63 2.66
CA GLU A 137 38.31 44.03 2.67
C GLU A 137 37.55 45.05 3.53
#